data_AF-A0A7W9QHU3-F1
#
_entry.id   AF-A0A7W9QHU3-F1
#
_cell.length_a   1.000
_cell.length_b   1.000
_cell.length_c   1.000
_cell.angle_alpha   90.00
_cell.angle_beta   90.00
_cell.angle_gamma   90.00
#
_symmetry.space_group_name_H-M   'P 1'
#
loop_
_entity.id
_entity.type
_entity.pdbx_description
1 polymer ?
#
loop_
_entity_poly.entity_id
_entity_poly.type
_entity_poly.pdbx_seq_one_letter_code
_entity_poly.pdbx_strand_id
1 'polypeptide(L)'
;MKGFAETEGELCADCQAGPGARNACVGVGQPIQMWHSPDCPQWTVMQINAEASSRRVKEQDAWAKDIFPTTHDRLKRAAAAIEPGTPAQPFIDALTELVQAQADTTGFVVLHRWTEILERHFPPQLPDPDHVME
;
A
#
# COMPACT_ATOMS: atom_id res chain seq x y z
N MET A 1 12.33 18.41 -33.55
CA MET A 1 11.71 17.64 -32.46
C MET A 1 11.65 18.55 -31.24
N LYS A 2 10.46 19.06 -30.88
CA LYS A 2 10.22 19.73 -29.59
C LYS A 2 9.55 18.69 -28.70
N GLY A 3 10.17 18.27 -27.60
CA GLY A 3 9.63 17.11 -26.88
C GLY A 3 10.23 16.76 -25.52
N PHE A 4 10.99 17.63 -24.85
CA PHE A 4 11.32 17.40 -23.45
C PHE A 4 11.03 18.68 -22.67
N ALA A 5 10.17 18.57 -21.65
CA ALA A 5 9.97 19.65 -20.70
C ALA A 5 11.29 19.90 -19.98
N GLU A 6 11.81 21.11 -20.05
CA GLU A 6 12.94 21.57 -19.24
C GLU A 6 12.43 21.75 -17.81
N THR A 7 12.24 20.65 -17.09
CA THR A 7 12.24 20.73 -15.62
C THR A 7 13.69 20.87 -15.21
N GLU A 8 14.06 22.00 -14.59
CA GLU A 8 15.35 22.24 -13.95
C GLU A 8 15.58 21.18 -12.86
N GLY A 9 16.07 20.03 -13.30
CA GLY A 9 16.68 19.03 -12.46
C GLY A 9 18.15 19.39 -12.30
N GLU A 10 18.64 19.46 -11.07
CA GLU A 10 20.08 19.56 -10.85
C GLU A 10 20.77 18.39 -11.57
N LEU A 11 21.83 18.70 -12.33
CA LEU A 11 22.63 17.68 -13.01
C LEU A 11 23.18 16.71 -11.96
N CYS A 12 23.18 15.42 -12.28
CA CYS A 12 23.80 14.42 -11.40
C CYS A 12 25.27 14.80 -11.14
N ALA A 13 25.66 14.92 -9.87
CA ALA A 13 27.01 15.31 -9.46
C ALA A 13 28.11 14.43 -10.10
N ASP A 14 27.84 13.13 -10.21
CA ASP A 14 28.83 12.13 -10.64
C ASP A 14 29.06 12.08 -12.16
N CYS A 15 28.03 12.35 -12.96
CA CYS A 15 28.11 12.19 -14.42
C CYS A 15 27.77 13.45 -15.22
N GLN A 16 27.20 14.47 -14.58
CA GLN A 16 26.78 15.73 -15.19
C GLN A 16 25.96 15.55 -16.47
N ALA A 17 25.25 14.42 -16.58
CA ALA A 17 24.49 14.09 -17.77
C ALA A 17 23.26 14.99 -17.86
N GLY A 18 22.99 15.50 -19.06
CA GLY A 18 21.77 16.22 -19.39
C GLY A 18 20.80 15.38 -20.23
N PRO A 19 19.73 15.99 -20.76
CA PRO A 19 18.82 15.33 -21.69
C PRO A 19 19.56 14.72 -22.89
N GLY A 20 19.32 13.45 -23.18
CA GLY A 20 19.98 12.76 -24.29
C GLY A 20 19.42 11.38 -24.55
N ALA A 21 19.46 10.93 -25.81
CA ALA A 21 18.86 9.67 -26.25
C ALA A 21 19.43 8.41 -25.56
N ARG A 22 20.63 8.50 -24.98
CA ARG A 22 21.29 7.40 -24.27
C ARG A 22 21.28 7.58 -22.75
N ASN A 23 20.75 8.69 -22.25
CA ASN A 23 20.74 8.99 -20.82
C ASN A 23 19.39 8.58 -20.22
N ALA A 24 19.42 8.06 -19.01
CA ALA A 24 18.21 7.75 -18.25
C ALA A 24 17.74 9.00 -17.50
N CYS A 25 16.44 9.26 -17.54
CA CYS A 25 15.80 10.29 -16.70
C CYS A 25 15.03 9.61 -15.57
N VAL A 26 15.30 9.99 -14.33
CA VAL A 26 14.62 9.49 -13.14
C VAL A 26 14.01 10.63 -12.34
N GLY A 27 12.83 10.40 -11.77
CA GLY A 27 12.26 11.32 -10.78
C GLY A 27 12.95 11.13 -9.42
N VAL A 28 13.45 12.22 -8.83
CA VAL A 28 14.07 12.23 -7.49
C VAL A 28 13.21 12.97 -6.45
N GLY A 29 12.05 13.43 -6.87
CA GLY A 29 10.99 14.09 -6.09
C GLY A 29 10.05 14.77 -7.09
N GLN A 30 8.76 14.96 -6.83
CA GLN A 30 7.95 15.75 -7.77
C GLN A 30 8.20 17.26 -7.51
N PRO A 31 8.54 18.09 -8.51
CA PRO A 31 8.71 17.85 -9.96
C PRO A 31 10.17 17.62 -10.43
N ILE A 32 11.10 17.34 -9.52
CA ILE A 32 12.55 17.22 -9.75
C ILE A 32 12.89 15.91 -10.49
N GLN A 33 13.51 16.06 -11.65
CA GLN A 33 14.07 14.96 -12.44
C GLN A 33 15.59 15.02 -12.40
N MET A 34 16.27 13.89 -12.63
CA MET A 34 17.72 13.83 -12.74
C MET A 34 18.10 12.93 -13.91
N TRP A 35 19.12 13.34 -14.66
CA TRP A 35 19.63 12.62 -15.81
C TRP A 35 20.93 11.89 -15.46
N HIS A 36 21.07 10.67 -15.96
CA HIS A 36 22.27 9.86 -15.81
C HIS A 36 22.77 9.29 -17.12
N SER A 37 24.09 9.30 -17.32
CA SER A 37 24.72 8.51 -18.39
C SER A 37 24.73 7.02 -18.04
N PRO A 38 24.85 6.12 -19.03
CA PRO A 38 24.90 4.67 -18.78
C PRO A 38 26.02 4.25 -17.81
N ASP A 39 27.17 4.94 -17.86
CA ASP A 39 28.34 4.64 -17.04
C ASP A 39 28.38 5.39 -15.70
N CYS A 40 27.29 6.07 -15.32
CA CYS A 40 27.22 6.81 -14.06
C CYS A 40 27.24 5.84 -12.86
N PRO A 41 28.15 6.01 -11.88
CA PRO A 41 28.19 5.19 -10.67
C PRO A 41 26.89 5.27 -9.86
N GLN A 42 26.36 6.48 -9.67
CA GLN A 42 25.10 6.69 -8.97
C GLN A 42 23.94 5.96 -9.66
N TRP A 43 23.88 6.01 -11.00
CA TRP A 43 22.86 5.30 -11.78
C TRP A 43 22.94 3.79 -11.59
N THR A 44 24.16 3.24 -11.63
CA THR A 44 24.40 1.81 -11.38
C THR A 44 23.88 1.40 -10.01
N VAL A 45 24.17 2.19 -8.96
CA VAL A 45 23.66 1.94 -7.61
C VAL A 45 22.12 2.00 -7.55
N MET A 46 21.50 2.98 -8.21
CA MET A 46 20.04 3.07 -8.28
C MET A 46 19.40 1.85 -8.93
N GLN A 47 19.97 1.37 -10.04
CA GLN A 47 19.48 0.17 -10.72
C GLN A 47 19.56 -1.05 -9.81
N ILE A 48 20.71 -1.27 -9.15
CA ILE A 48 20.89 -2.36 -8.20
C ILE A 48 19.85 -2.29 -7.08
N ASN A 49 19.65 -1.10 -6.50
CA ASN A 49 18.67 -0.90 -5.42
C ASN A 49 17.23 -1.12 -5.89
N ALA A 50 16.88 -0.68 -7.10
CA ALA A 50 15.56 -0.88 -7.68
C ALA A 50 15.28 -2.37 -7.93
N GLU A 51 16.25 -3.10 -8.50
CA GLU A 51 16.15 -4.54 -8.71
C GLU A 51 16.04 -5.33 -7.40
N ALA A 52 16.88 -5.00 -6.41
CA ALA A 52 16.84 -5.62 -5.09
C ALA A 52 15.49 -5.36 -4.38
N SER A 53 14.97 -4.13 -4.49
CA SER A 53 13.67 -3.76 -3.92
C SER A 53 12.54 -4.51 -4.62
N SER A 54 12.55 -4.55 -5.96
CA SER A 54 11.56 -5.30 -6.75
C SER A 54 11.57 -6.79 -6.38
N ARG A 55 12.76 -7.38 -6.23
CA ARG A 55 12.90 -8.78 -5.81
C ARG A 55 12.29 -9.00 -4.42
N ARG A 56 12.63 -8.15 -3.45
CA ARG A 56 12.10 -8.23 -2.09
C ARG A 56 10.58 -8.16 -2.06
N VAL A 57 9.98 -7.25 -2.84
CA VAL A 57 8.51 -7.14 -2.95
C VAL A 57 7.90 -8.43 -3.51
N LYS A 58 8.51 -9.02 -4.54
CA LYS A 58 8.04 -10.31 -5.11
C LYS A 58 8.16 -11.46 -4.12
N GLU A 59 9.26 -11.54 -3.38
CA GLU A 59 9.48 -12.55 -2.34
C GLU A 59 8.46 -12.42 -1.20
N GLN A 60 8.19 -11.20 -0.74
CA GLN A 60 7.19 -10.92 0.28
C GLN A 60 5.76 -11.28 -0.19
N ASP A 61 5.41 -10.94 -1.43
CA ASP A 61 4.11 -11.27 -2.01
C ASP A 61 3.94 -12.79 -2.19
N ALA A 62 4.97 -13.49 -2.65
CA ALA A 62 4.95 -14.94 -2.76
C ALA A 62 4.79 -15.63 -1.39
N TRP A 63 5.56 -15.17 -0.38
CA TRP A 63 5.41 -15.63 0.99
C TRP A 63 4.01 -15.37 1.56
N ALA A 64 3.46 -14.18 1.33
CA ALA A 64 2.12 -13.83 1.81
C ALA A 64 1.05 -14.72 1.16
N LYS A 65 1.13 -14.97 -0.15
CA LYS A 65 0.19 -15.86 -0.85
C LYS A 65 0.20 -17.30 -0.33
N ASP A 66 1.38 -17.80 0.06
CA ASP A 66 1.53 -19.13 0.65
C ASP A 66 0.98 -19.21 2.08
N ILE A 67 1.29 -18.21 2.91
CA ILE A 67 1.02 -18.26 4.36
C ILE A 67 -0.35 -17.69 4.75
N PHE A 68 -0.91 -16.77 3.96
CA PHE A 68 -2.14 -16.06 4.29
C PHE A 68 -3.35 -17.00 4.49
N PRO A 69 -3.63 -18.00 3.63
CA PRO A 69 -4.78 -18.90 3.85
C PRO A 69 -4.74 -19.61 5.20
N THR A 70 -3.58 -20.18 5.56
CA THR A 70 -3.38 -20.87 6.84
C THR A 70 -3.49 -19.91 8.05
N THR A 71 -3.08 -18.66 7.88
CA THR A 71 -3.17 -17.64 8.94
C THR A 71 -4.59 -17.14 9.11
N HIS A 72 -5.31 -16.95 8.01
CA HIS A 72 -6.73 -16.63 8.00
C HIS A 72 -7.57 -17.71 8.67
N ASP A 73 -7.31 -18.99 8.41
CA ASP A 73 -8.01 -20.10 9.08
C ASP A 73 -7.72 -20.18 10.58
N ARG A 74 -6.51 -19.78 11.01
CA ARG A 74 -6.19 -19.66 12.44
C ARG A 74 -6.98 -18.51 13.09
N LEU A 75 -7.10 -17.37 12.42
CA LEU A 75 -7.92 -16.25 12.88
C LEU A 75 -9.39 -16.66 13.02
N LYS A 76 -9.97 -17.31 11.99
CA LYS A 76 -11.36 -17.79 12.02
C LYS A 76 -11.62 -18.72 13.20
N ARG A 77 -10.72 -19.68 13.45
CA ARG A 77 -10.83 -20.59 14.60
C ARG A 77 -10.74 -19.86 15.93
N ALA A 78 -9.85 -18.87 16.04
CA ALA A 78 -9.73 -18.06 17.25
C ALA A 78 -11.00 -17.22 17.50
N ALA A 79 -11.55 -16.58 16.45
CA ALA A 79 -12.80 -15.83 16.53
C ALA A 79 -13.97 -16.73 16.97
N ALA A 80 -14.09 -17.93 16.37
CA ALA A 80 -15.13 -18.89 16.70
C ALA A 80 -15.04 -19.49 18.13
N ALA A 81 -13.88 -19.38 18.78
CA ALA A 81 -13.67 -19.86 20.15
C ALA A 81 -14.09 -18.84 21.21
N ILE A 82 -14.40 -17.60 20.83
CA ILE A 82 -14.87 -16.55 21.75
C ILE A 82 -16.37 -16.76 22.00
N GLU A 83 -16.79 -16.63 23.27
CA GLU A 83 -18.20 -16.74 23.63
C GLU A 83 -19.02 -15.63 22.95
N PRO A 84 -20.14 -15.97 22.29
CA PRO A 84 -20.98 -14.97 21.65
C PRO A 84 -21.61 -14.04 22.67
N GLY A 85 -21.87 -12.79 22.26
CA GLY A 85 -22.53 -11.79 23.11
C GLY A 85 -21.59 -11.02 24.03
N THR A 86 -20.27 -11.17 23.85
CA THR A 86 -19.30 -10.30 24.52
C THR A 86 -19.40 -8.86 23.98
N PRO A 87 -19.06 -7.83 24.78
CA PRO A 87 -18.97 -6.45 24.28
C PRO A 87 -17.97 -6.26 23.12
N ALA A 88 -17.04 -7.20 22.95
CA ALA A 88 -16.06 -7.21 21.86
C ALA A 88 -16.61 -7.81 20.55
N GLN A 89 -17.82 -8.37 20.55
CA GLN A 89 -18.39 -9.06 19.38
C GLN A 89 -18.36 -8.22 18.10
N PRO A 90 -18.75 -6.92 18.09
CA PRO A 90 -18.69 -6.11 16.87
C PRO A 90 -17.28 -5.98 16.30
N PHE A 91 -16.24 -5.96 17.15
CA PHE A 91 -14.84 -5.92 16.70
C PHE A 91 -14.41 -7.25 16.07
N ILE A 92 -14.81 -8.36 16.68
CA ILE A 92 -14.50 -9.71 16.19
C ILE A 92 -15.15 -9.93 14.81
N ASP A 93 -16.42 -9.55 14.68
CA ASP A 93 -17.18 -9.69 13.45
C ASP A 93 -16.62 -8.79 12.35
N ALA A 94 -16.36 -7.51 12.64
CA ALA A 94 -15.76 -6.58 11.69
C ALA A 94 -14.38 -7.04 11.22
N LEU A 95 -13.49 -7.46 12.13
CA LEU A 95 -12.16 -7.94 11.78
C LEU A 95 -12.24 -9.20 10.90
N THR A 96 -13.11 -10.14 11.26
CA THR A 96 -13.29 -11.39 10.51
C THR A 96 -13.80 -11.08 9.09
N GLU A 97 -14.77 -10.17 8.96
CA GLU A 97 -15.32 -9.79 7.67
C GLU A 97 -14.29 -9.03 6.80
N LEU A 98 -13.48 -8.15 7.39
CA LEU A 98 -12.41 -7.45 6.67
C LEU A 98 -11.33 -8.40 6.14
N VAL A 99 -10.89 -9.35 6.98
CA VAL A 99 -9.90 -10.35 6.56
C VAL A 99 -10.49 -11.28 5.50
N GLN A 100 -11.77 -11.63 5.60
CA GLN A 100 -12.47 -12.39 4.57
C GLN A 100 -12.55 -11.60 3.25
N ALA A 101 -12.93 -10.31 3.28
CA ALA A 101 -12.95 -9.47 2.10
C ALA A 101 -11.57 -9.34 1.43
N GLN A 102 -10.50 -9.32 2.23
CA GLN A 102 -9.13 -9.35 1.74
C GLN A 102 -8.73 -10.71 1.14
N ALA A 103 -9.31 -11.81 1.64
CA ALA A 103 -9.09 -13.15 1.10
C ALA A 103 -9.80 -13.39 -0.24
N ASP A 104 -10.95 -12.76 -0.45
CA ASP A 104 -11.77 -12.93 -1.65
C ASP A 104 -11.33 -12.04 -2.83
N THR A 105 -10.31 -11.19 -2.63
CA THR A 105 -9.84 -10.25 -3.66
C THR A 105 -8.41 -10.55 -4.11
N THR A 106 -8.10 -10.18 -5.35
CA THR A 106 -6.74 -10.22 -5.91
C THR A 106 -6.12 -8.83 -5.84
N GLY A 107 -5.95 -8.28 -4.64
CA GLY A 107 -5.52 -6.88 -4.46
C GLY A 107 -5.86 -6.31 -3.10
N PHE A 108 -6.07 -5.00 -2.99
CA PHE A 108 -6.48 -4.36 -1.75
C PHE A 108 -8.00 -4.30 -1.64
N VAL A 109 -8.51 -4.43 -0.41
CA VAL A 109 -9.90 -4.03 -0.13
C VAL A 109 -10.00 -2.50 -0.27
N VAL A 110 -10.89 -2.05 -1.15
CA VAL A 110 -11.12 -0.64 -1.48
C VAL A 110 -11.85 0.12 -0.36
N LEU A 111 -11.65 1.43 -0.28
CA LEU A 111 -12.11 2.26 0.84
C LEU A 111 -13.63 2.18 1.09
N HIS A 112 -14.47 2.22 0.05
CA HIS A 112 -15.92 2.11 0.24
C HIS A 112 -16.33 0.78 0.86
N ARG A 113 -15.64 -0.32 0.50
CA ARG A 113 -15.90 -1.64 1.08
C ARG A 113 -15.48 -1.71 2.55
N TRP A 114 -14.36 -1.07 2.91
CA TRP A 114 -13.98 -0.86 4.30
C TRP A 114 -15.07 -0.11 5.07
N THR A 115 -15.55 1.01 4.53
CA THR A 115 -16.58 1.83 5.16
C THR A 115 -17.87 1.05 5.37
N GLU A 116 -18.35 0.31 4.37
CA GLU A 116 -19.56 -0.53 4.47
C GLU A 116 -19.46 -1.56 5.60
N ILE A 117 -18.30 -2.24 5.73
CA ILE A 117 -18.11 -3.26 6.75
C ILE A 117 -18.08 -2.60 8.13
N LEU A 118 -17.33 -1.50 8.29
CA LEU A 118 -17.21 -0.81 9.56
C LEU A 118 -18.54 -0.21 10.02
N GLU A 119 -19.30 0.43 9.13
CA GLU A 119 -20.59 1.04 9.47
C GLU A 119 -21.63 0.00 9.91
N ARG A 120 -21.59 -1.22 9.35
CA ARG A 120 -22.49 -2.30 9.76
C ARG A 120 -22.26 -2.74 11.22
N HIS A 121 -21.00 -2.80 11.64
CA HIS A 121 -20.62 -3.26 12.98
C HIS A 121 -20.52 -2.12 14.00
N PHE A 122 -20.34 -0.88 13.51
CA PHE A 122 -20.24 0.34 14.32
C PHE A 122 -21.17 1.43 13.75
N PRO A 123 -22.50 1.26 13.86
CA PRO A 123 -23.43 2.22 13.31
C PRO A 123 -23.29 3.58 14.02
N PRO A 124 -23.59 4.69 13.32
CA PRO A 124 -23.60 6.01 13.94
C PRO A 124 -24.55 6.01 15.15
N GLN A 125 -24.08 6.55 16.26
CA GLN A 125 -24.95 6.81 17.41
C GLN A 125 -25.92 7.90 16.98
N LEU A 126 -27.20 7.54 16.83
CA LEU A 126 -28.24 8.54 16.68
C LEU A 126 -28.31 9.34 17.99
N PRO A 127 -28.48 10.68 17.93
CA PRO A 127 -28.75 11.46 19.12
C PRO A 127 -29.98 10.86 19.81
N ASP A 128 -29.85 10.57 21.10
CA ASP A 128 -30.98 10.13 21.91
C ASP A 128 -32.02 11.26 21.94
N PRO A 129 -33.24 11.04 21.40
CA PRO A 129 -34.29 12.06 21.42
C PRO A 129 -34.71 12.48 22.84
N ASP A 130 -34.36 11.69 23.87
CA ASP A 130 -34.62 12.02 25.27
C ASP A 130 -33.50 12.85 25.94
N HIS A 131 -32.39 13.13 25.24
CA HIS A 131 -31.37 14.09 25.69
C HIS A 131 -31.74 15.53 25.33
N VAL A 132 -32.84 16.02 25.92
CA VAL A 132 -33.09 17.46 26.00
C VAL A 132 -32.04 18.03 26.95
N MET A 133 -31.09 18.80 26.41
CA MET A 133 -30.15 19.58 27.22
C MET A 133 -30.92 20.43 28.24
N GLU A 134 -30.71 20.17 29.53
CA GLU A 134 -30.93 21.14 30.60
C GLU A 134 -29.85 22.25 30.58
#